data_AF-M6KK81-F1
#
_entry.id   AF-M6KK81-F1
#
_cell.length_a   1.000
_cell.length_b   1.000
_cell.length_c   1.000
_cell.angle_alpha   90.00
_cell.angle_beta   90.00
_cell.angle_gamma   90.00
#
_symmetry.space_group_name_H-M   'P 1'
#
loop_
_entity.id
_entity.type
_entity.pdbx_description
1 polymer ?
#
loop_
_entity_poly.entity_id
_entity_poly.type
_entity_poly.pdbx_seq_one_letter_code
_entity_poly.pdbx_strand_id
1 'polypeptide(L)'
;MTKKIILLFILLMILLETGCNTVIIRAWTPPYKSRPVHEIRVLLGKVEGDLQIRGEGVISVYDANDLLIKKGIDIISLNSSRLKAPIRFVSQNTSLEFKSHKVRGSIHLIPQNQGPALVINVLPLEEYLLAVVPSEVPYSWPMEALKAQAICARTYAVREILNKKNALYDVEATTNSQVYGGIEKEHPFTTKAVQDTAGVMAVFEENPIQAFFHSNSGGKTETPENVWGGKKFPIFLPSLPILIEQEKTFIGKKQSLKI
;
A
#
# COMPACT_ATOMS: atom_id res chain seq x y z
N MET A 1 -36.60 -18.36 -32.23
CA MET A 1 -35.70 -18.38 -31.05
C MET A 1 -34.26 -18.37 -31.57
N THR A 2 -33.63 -17.20 -31.55
CA THR A 2 -32.46 -16.86 -32.37
C THR A 2 -31.17 -17.45 -31.81
N LYS A 3 -30.25 -17.87 -32.72
CA LYS A 3 -28.94 -18.51 -32.45
C LYS A 3 -28.09 -17.85 -31.34
N LYS A 4 -28.34 -16.58 -31.00
CA LYS A 4 -27.73 -15.86 -29.87
C LYS A 4 -28.09 -16.43 -28.48
N ILE A 5 -29.30 -16.95 -28.30
CA ILE A 5 -29.74 -17.50 -26.99
C ILE A 5 -29.09 -18.85 -26.71
N ILE A 6 -28.88 -19.67 -27.76
CA ILE A 6 -28.22 -20.97 -27.66
C ILE A 6 -26.72 -20.79 -27.37
N LEU A 7 -26.06 -19.79 -27.97
CA LEU A 7 -24.65 -19.47 -27.70
C LEU A 7 -24.43 -18.95 -26.27
N LEU A 8 -25.38 -18.17 -25.73
CA LEU A 8 -25.34 -17.68 -24.36
C LEU A 8 -25.53 -18.81 -23.34
N PHE A 9 -26.40 -19.78 -23.64
CA PHE A 9 -26.62 -20.96 -22.79
C PHE A 9 -25.42 -21.93 -22.82
N ILE A 10 -24.78 -22.11 -23.97
CA ILE A 10 -23.57 -22.94 -24.10
C ILE A 10 -22.39 -22.27 -23.38
N LEU A 11 -22.25 -20.93 -23.48
CA LEU A 11 -21.24 -20.18 -22.74
C LEU A 11 -21.48 -20.24 -21.21
N LEU A 12 -22.74 -20.18 -20.77
CA LEU A 12 -23.12 -20.28 -19.35
C LEU A 12 -22.89 -21.71 -18.80
N MET A 13 -23.10 -22.75 -19.61
CA MET A 13 -22.81 -24.14 -19.24
C MET A 13 -21.30 -24.44 -19.20
N ILE A 14 -20.51 -23.86 -20.11
CA ILE A 14 -19.03 -23.94 -20.08
C ILE A 14 -18.46 -23.22 -18.84
N LEU A 15 -19.10 -22.14 -18.40
CA LEU A 15 -18.78 -21.43 -17.15
C LEU A 15 -19.20 -22.20 -15.88
N LEU A 16 -20.14 -23.15 -15.99
CA LEU A 16 -20.60 -24.02 -14.89
C LEU A 16 -19.77 -25.31 -14.78
N GLU A 17 -19.14 -25.78 -15.86
CA GLU A 17 -18.32 -27.02 -15.87
C GLU A 17 -16.81 -26.78 -15.69
N THR A 18 -16.34 -25.54 -15.84
CA THR A 18 -15.01 -25.14 -15.39
C THR A 18 -15.16 -24.55 -13.99
N GLY A 19 -14.71 -25.25 -12.94
CA GLY A 19 -14.77 -24.76 -11.57
C GLY A 19 -14.14 -23.37 -11.44
N CYS A 20 -14.98 -22.34 -11.56
CA CYS A 20 -14.56 -20.99 -11.92
C CYS A 20 -13.95 -20.29 -10.70
N ASN A 21 -12.73 -20.69 -10.39
CA ASN A 21 -11.83 -20.07 -9.45
C ASN A 21 -11.38 -18.72 -10.05
N THR A 22 -12.26 -17.72 -9.97
CA THR A 22 -12.03 -16.37 -10.52
C THR A 22 -11.69 -15.38 -9.41
N VAL A 23 -10.76 -14.48 -9.68
CA VAL A 23 -10.50 -13.32 -8.83
C VAL A 23 -11.69 -12.37 -8.90
N ILE A 24 -12.30 -12.07 -7.75
CA ILE A 24 -13.46 -11.19 -7.62
C ILE A 24 -13.01 -9.86 -7.04
N ILE A 25 -13.40 -8.76 -7.68
CA ILE A 25 -13.26 -7.42 -7.11
C ILE A 25 -14.52 -7.10 -6.32
N ARG A 26 -14.38 -6.97 -5.00
CA ARG A 26 -15.52 -6.69 -4.10
C ARG A 26 -15.07 -6.01 -2.81
N ALA A 27 -16.03 -5.45 -2.08
CA ALA A 27 -15.81 -5.09 -0.68
C ALA A 27 -15.37 -6.34 0.09
N TRP A 28 -14.30 -6.21 0.88
CA TRP A 28 -13.75 -7.33 1.63
C TRP A 28 -13.72 -7.03 3.11
N THR A 29 -14.15 -8.01 3.89
CA THR A 29 -14.10 -7.98 5.34
C THR A 29 -13.19 -9.09 5.86
N PRO A 30 -12.27 -8.78 6.78
CA PRO A 30 -11.41 -9.77 7.39
C PRO A 30 -12.22 -10.88 8.09
N PRO A 31 -11.82 -12.16 7.98
CA PRO A 31 -12.41 -13.23 8.79
C PRO A 31 -12.29 -12.91 10.29
N TYR A 32 -13.26 -13.32 11.10
CA TYR A 32 -13.38 -13.00 12.54
C TYR A 32 -12.10 -13.24 13.38
N LYS A 33 -11.21 -14.14 12.96
CA LYS A 33 -9.95 -14.49 13.67
C LYS A 33 -8.71 -13.80 13.10
N SER A 34 -8.85 -12.89 12.15
CA SER A 34 -7.71 -12.21 11.53
C SER A 34 -7.37 -10.91 12.28
N ARG A 35 -6.10 -10.50 12.16
CA ARG A 35 -5.62 -9.23 12.72
C ARG A 35 -6.45 -8.09 12.09
N PRO A 36 -6.89 -7.09 12.87
CA PRO A 36 -7.53 -5.90 12.31
C PRO A 36 -6.63 -5.25 11.26
N VAL A 37 -7.18 -4.97 10.07
CA VAL A 37 -6.42 -4.42 8.92
C VAL A 37 -6.63 -2.91 8.74
N HIS A 38 -7.10 -2.24 9.79
CA HIS A 38 -7.43 -0.81 9.74
C HIS A 38 -6.19 0.08 9.71
N GLU A 39 -5.06 -0.42 10.24
CA GLU A 39 -3.79 0.28 10.29
C GLU A 39 -2.69 -0.52 9.60
N ILE A 40 -1.73 0.22 9.04
CA ILE A 40 -0.52 -0.31 8.43
C ILE A 40 0.71 0.26 9.14
N ARG A 41 1.74 -0.57 9.30
CA ARG A 41 3.03 -0.17 9.86
C ARG A 41 4.08 -0.10 8.75
N VAL A 42 4.55 1.09 8.44
CA VAL A 42 5.50 1.36 7.35
C VAL A 42 6.88 1.62 7.92
N LEU A 43 7.89 0.83 7.57
CA LEU A 43 9.28 1.15 7.92
C LEU A 43 9.76 2.34 7.07
N LEU A 44 9.99 3.48 7.73
CA LEU A 44 10.55 4.68 7.11
C LEU A 44 12.08 4.63 7.03
N GLY A 45 12.72 3.87 7.93
CA GLY A 45 14.16 3.69 7.93
C GLY A 45 14.73 3.36 9.30
N LYS A 46 16.04 3.56 9.44
CA LYS A 46 16.81 3.29 10.66
C LYS A 46 17.53 4.56 11.11
N VAL A 47 17.71 4.73 12.42
CA VAL A 47 18.40 5.88 13.00
C VAL A 47 19.25 5.50 14.21
N GLU A 48 20.44 6.08 14.27
CA GLU A 48 21.39 5.96 15.38
C GLU A 48 21.86 7.37 15.77
N GLY A 49 21.99 7.61 17.08
CA GLY A 49 22.36 8.92 17.60
C GLY A 49 21.19 9.91 17.61
N ASP A 50 21.48 11.17 17.30
CA ASP A 50 20.49 12.25 17.43
C ASP A 50 19.46 12.23 16.30
N LEU A 51 18.19 12.34 16.70
CA LEU A 51 17.02 12.37 15.84
C LEU A 51 16.20 13.62 16.13
N GLN A 52 15.67 14.23 15.06
CA GLN A 52 14.64 15.25 15.13
C GLN A 52 13.37 14.72 14.47
N ILE A 53 12.25 14.82 15.18
CA ILE A 53 10.92 14.70 14.61
C ILE A 53 10.31 16.09 14.61
N ARG A 54 9.83 16.53 13.45
CA ARG A 54 9.11 17.80 13.31
C ARG A 54 7.62 17.51 13.15
N GLY A 55 6.82 18.52 13.35
CA GLY A 55 5.37 18.48 13.21
C GLY A 55 4.87 19.91 13.26
N GLU A 56 3.65 20.15 12.79
CA GLU A 56 3.04 21.45 13.04
C GLU A 56 2.46 21.43 14.45
N GLY A 57 2.70 22.46 15.26
CA GLY A 57 2.09 22.60 16.58
C GLY A 57 2.65 21.63 17.63
N VAL A 58 1.79 21.18 18.54
CA VAL A 58 2.23 20.37 19.70
C VAL A 58 2.48 18.92 19.28
N ILE A 59 3.70 18.46 19.54
CA ILE A 59 4.10 17.06 19.43
C ILE A 59 4.14 16.47 20.82
N SER A 60 3.51 15.31 21.00
CA SER A 60 3.48 14.54 22.24
C SER A 60 4.20 13.21 22.03
N VAL A 61 5.07 12.85 22.96
CA VAL A 61 5.78 11.56 22.97
C VAL A 61 5.24 10.71 24.10
N TYR A 62 4.82 9.50 23.75
CA TYR A 62 4.31 8.51 24.70
C TYR A 62 5.25 7.31 24.76
N ASP A 63 5.33 6.69 25.93
CA ASP A 63 6.01 5.40 26.10
C ASP A 63 5.11 4.22 25.69
N ALA A 64 5.60 3.00 25.90
CA ALA A 64 4.89 1.76 25.60
C ALA A 64 3.63 1.51 26.45
N ASN A 65 3.44 2.24 27.55
CA ASN A 65 2.27 2.15 28.43
C ASN A 65 1.31 3.34 28.23
N ASP A 66 1.44 4.06 27.11
CA ASP A 66 0.67 5.27 26.79
C ASP A 66 0.84 6.43 27.79
N LEU A 67 1.93 6.43 28.56
CA LEU A 67 2.27 7.56 29.42
C LEU A 67 2.98 8.64 28.61
N LEU A 68 2.52 9.88 28.75
CA LEU A 68 3.16 11.04 28.14
C LEU A 68 4.51 11.30 28.81
N ILE A 69 5.61 11.15 28.07
CA ILE A 69 6.97 11.33 28.57
C ILE A 69 7.63 12.64 28.12
N LYS A 70 7.17 13.24 27.01
CA LYS A 70 7.70 14.51 26.50
C LYS A 70 6.67 15.25 25.67
N LYS A 71 6.71 16.58 25.70
CA LYS A 71 6.02 17.46 24.75
C LYS A 71 7.00 18.46 24.16
N GLY A 72 6.74 18.87 22.93
CA GLY A 72 7.45 19.94 22.24
C GLY A 72 6.51 20.68 21.30
N ILE A 73 6.91 21.86 20.87
CA ILE A 73 6.22 22.65 19.85
C ILE A 73 7.11 22.63 18.61
N ASP A 74 6.53 22.24 17.49
CA ASP A 74 7.10 22.11 16.15
C ASP A 74 8.25 21.10 15.97
N ILE A 75 9.09 20.88 16.98
CA ILE A 75 10.26 20.01 16.92
C ILE A 75 10.46 19.28 18.25
N ILE A 76 10.75 17.98 18.17
CA ILE A 76 11.30 17.19 19.27
C ILE A 76 12.62 16.56 18.85
N SER A 77 13.66 16.84 19.63
CA SER A 77 14.96 16.19 19.53
C SER A 77 15.14 15.16 20.63
N LEU A 78 15.72 14.01 20.29
CA LEU A 78 16.19 12.99 21.23
C LEU A 78 17.34 12.18 20.63
N ASN A 79 18.04 11.43 21.48
CA ASN A 79 19.07 10.50 21.05
C ASN A 79 18.50 9.06 21.02
N SER A 80 18.37 8.48 19.84
CA SER A 80 17.78 7.15 19.64
C SER A 80 18.59 6.03 20.29
N SER A 81 19.91 6.18 20.38
CA SER A 81 20.83 5.20 20.99
C SER A 81 20.65 5.06 22.51
N ARG A 82 19.95 6.00 23.16
CA ARG A 82 19.64 5.94 24.60
C ARG A 82 18.29 5.30 24.91
N LEU A 83 17.50 4.94 23.90
CA LEU A 83 16.18 4.36 24.09
C LEU A 83 16.29 2.90 24.53
N LYS A 84 15.63 2.58 25.63
CA LYS A 84 15.53 1.20 26.16
C LYS A 84 14.17 0.55 25.89
N ALA A 85 13.19 1.35 25.51
CA ALA A 85 11.83 0.91 25.22
C ALA A 85 11.27 1.68 24.01
N PRO A 86 10.26 1.11 23.32
CA PRO A 86 9.52 1.81 22.27
C PRO A 86 8.91 3.11 22.76
N ILE A 87 8.89 4.11 21.88
CA ILE A 87 8.16 5.36 22.08
C ILE A 87 7.37 5.70 20.81
N ARG A 88 6.27 6.45 20.96
CA ARG A 88 5.49 6.97 19.83
C ARG A 88 5.36 8.48 19.90
N PHE A 89 5.57 9.12 18.75
CA PHE A 89 5.34 10.54 18.52
C PHE A 89 3.96 10.70 17.88
N VAL A 90 3.19 11.64 18.40
CA VAL A 90 1.88 12.04 17.86
C VAL A 90 1.85 13.55 17.79
N SER A 91 1.42 14.09 16.66
CA SER A 91 1.14 15.51 16.52
C SER A 91 -0.32 15.79 16.88
N GLN A 92 -0.60 16.94 17.50
CA GLN A 92 -1.98 17.45 17.60
C GLN A 92 -2.54 17.85 16.24
N ASN A 93 -1.67 18.21 15.30
CA ASN A 93 -2.01 18.40 13.90
C ASN A 93 -1.88 17.08 13.13
N THR A 94 -2.31 17.07 11.88
CA THR A 94 -2.47 15.83 11.09
C THR A 94 -1.17 15.22 10.57
N SER A 95 -0.01 15.85 10.80
CA SER A 95 1.26 15.38 10.23
C SER A 95 2.47 15.49 11.16
N LEU A 96 3.38 14.53 10.99
CA LEU A 96 4.75 14.54 11.51
C LEU A 96 5.72 14.51 10.33
N GLU A 97 6.97 14.90 10.56
CA GLU A 97 8.02 14.90 9.55
C GLU A 97 9.26 14.19 10.07
N PHE A 98 9.78 13.27 9.26
CA PHE A 98 11.02 12.54 9.49
C PHE A 98 11.90 12.64 8.25
N LYS A 99 13.13 13.15 8.40
CA LYS A 99 14.10 13.35 7.30
C LYS A 99 13.47 14.02 6.06
N SER A 100 12.73 15.11 6.26
CA SER A 100 12.03 15.86 5.21
C SER A 100 10.84 15.16 4.56
N HIS A 101 10.39 14.02 5.08
CA HIS A 101 9.18 13.35 4.63
C HIS A 101 8.03 13.59 5.62
N LYS A 102 7.00 14.31 5.18
CA LYS A 102 5.77 14.52 5.95
C LYS A 102 4.85 13.32 5.84
N VAL A 103 4.43 12.78 6.97
CA VAL A 103 3.60 11.58 7.09
C VAL A 103 2.40 11.84 7.99
N ARG A 104 1.30 11.14 7.73
CA ARG A 104 0.12 11.11 8.60
C ARG A 104 0.30 10.11 9.73
N GLY A 105 -0.61 10.13 10.68
CA GLY A 105 -0.62 9.19 11.82
C GLY A 105 0.52 9.47 12.80
N SER A 106 1.08 8.40 13.37
CA SER A 106 2.14 8.46 14.37
C SER A 106 3.48 7.96 13.83
N ILE A 107 4.56 8.37 14.48
CA ILE A 107 5.89 7.79 14.25
C ILE A 107 6.28 7.01 15.51
N HIS A 108 6.62 5.75 15.36
CA HIS A 108 7.07 4.86 16.42
C HIS A 108 8.56 4.65 16.26
N LEU A 109 9.30 4.78 17.36
CA LEU A 109 10.73 4.51 17.40
C LEU A 109 10.96 3.27 18.24
N ILE A 110 11.40 2.19 17.59
CA ILE A 110 11.59 0.89 18.22
C ILE A 110 13.10 0.65 18.40
N PRO A 111 13.63 0.66 19.63
CA PRO A 111 15.03 0.30 19.85
C PRO A 111 15.26 -1.17 19.48
N GLN A 112 16.48 -1.50 19.07
CA GLN A 112 16.91 -2.86 18.77
C GLN A 112 17.96 -3.30 19.80
N ASN A 113 18.04 -4.59 20.11
CA ASN A 113 19.02 -5.11 21.08
C ASN A 113 20.47 -4.75 20.69
N GLN A 114 20.74 -4.71 19.39
CA GLN A 114 22.00 -4.25 18.82
C GLN A 114 21.70 -3.48 17.52
N GLY A 115 22.35 -2.33 17.34
CA GLY A 115 22.24 -1.52 16.12
C GLY A 115 21.18 -0.41 16.18
N PRO A 116 20.91 0.23 15.03
CA PRO A 116 20.08 1.43 14.96
C PRO A 116 18.61 1.11 15.29
N ALA A 117 17.92 2.09 15.88
CA ALA A 117 16.49 2.02 16.13
C ALA A 117 15.71 2.07 14.82
N LEU A 118 14.57 1.37 14.76
CA LEU A 118 13.66 1.40 13.61
C LEU A 118 12.68 2.55 13.74
N VAL A 119 12.49 3.29 12.66
CA VAL A 119 11.49 4.36 12.53
C VAL A 119 10.31 3.82 11.74
N ILE A 120 9.17 3.63 12.41
CA ILE A 120 7.98 3.02 11.85
C ILE A 120 6.85 4.04 11.86
N ASN A 121 6.26 4.33 10.71
CA ASN A 121 5.04 5.12 10.63
C ASN A 121 3.82 4.20 10.79
N VAL A 122 2.90 4.57 11.67
CA VAL A 122 1.65 3.84 11.90
C VAL A 122 0.49 4.77 11.59
N LEU A 123 -0.36 4.36 10.67
CA LEU A 123 -1.46 5.18 10.15
C LEU A 123 -2.60 4.30 9.60
N PRO A 124 -3.81 4.86 9.46
CA PRO A 124 -4.91 4.17 8.79
C PRO A 124 -4.55 3.73 7.38
N LEU A 125 -4.98 2.53 6.98
CA LEU A 125 -4.69 1.96 5.67
C LEU A 125 -5.13 2.88 4.51
N GLU A 126 -6.31 3.48 4.61
CA GLU A 126 -6.82 4.38 3.56
C GLU A 126 -5.99 5.66 3.44
N GLU A 127 -5.47 6.20 4.55
CA GLU A 127 -4.56 7.36 4.53
C GLU A 127 -3.20 7.02 3.93
N TYR A 128 -2.70 5.80 4.19
CA TYR A 128 -1.49 5.31 3.53
C TYR A 128 -1.65 5.28 2.00
N LEU A 129 -2.80 4.82 1.50
CA LEU A 129 -3.08 4.73 0.06
C LEU A 129 -3.14 6.09 -0.63
N LEU A 130 -3.50 7.17 0.08
CA LEU A 130 -3.48 8.53 -0.46
C LEU A 130 -2.09 8.95 -0.95
N ALA A 131 -1.04 8.46 -0.29
CA ALA A 131 0.34 8.73 -0.67
C ALA A 131 0.91 7.67 -1.62
N VAL A 132 0.50 6.41 -1.52
CA VAL A 132 1.02 5.32 -2.36
C VAL A 132 0.53 5.43 -3.81
N VAL A 133 -0.77 5.56 -4.03
CA VAL A 133 -1.33 5.56 -5.39
C VAL A 133 -0.67 6.63 -6.29
N PRO A 134 -0.58 7.91 -5.90
CA PRO A 134 0.11 8.91 -6.73
C PRO A 134 1.64 8.77 -6.76
N SER A 135 2.24 7.97 -5.89
CA SER A 135 3.67 7.65 -5.95
C SER A 135 3.99 6.57 -6.99
N GLU A 136 3.03 5.69 -7.28
CA GLU A 136 3.20 4.56 -8.20
C GLU A 136 2.73 4.88 -9.62
N VAL A 137 1.66 5.68 -9.77
CA VAL A 137 1.08 6.02 -11.07
C VAL A 137 0.86 7.52 -11.23
N PRO A 138 0.94 8.07 -12.46
CA PRO A 138 0.60 9.47 -12.72
C PRO A 138 -0.87 9.76 -12.38
N TYR A 139 -1.12 10.87 -11.69
CA TYR A 139 -2.49 11.32 -11.37
C TYR A 139 -3.34 11.66 -12.61
N SER A 140 -2.71 11.80 -13.78
CA SER A 140 -3.37 12.13 -15.06
C SER A 140 -3.95 10.90 -15.78
N TRP A 141 -3.74 9.70 -15.26
CA TRP A 141 -4.35 8.49 -15.80
C TRP A 141 -5.89 8.52 -15.71
N PRO A 142 -6.60 7.78 -16.57
CA PRO A 142 -8.05 7.66 -16.49
C PRO A 142 -8.52 7.25 -15.10
N MET A 143 -9.65 7.80 -14.63
CA MET A 143 -10.17 7.54 -13.27
C MET A 143 -10.32 6.05 -12.96
N GLU A 144 -10.80 5.25 -13.92
CA GLU A 144 -10.95 3.81 -13.75
C GLU A 144 -9.59 3.09 -13.60
N ALA A 145 -8.53 3.57 -14.25
CA ALA A 145 -7.18 3.06 -14.05
C ALA A 145 -6.63 3.43 -12.66
N LEU A 146 -6.91 4.65 -12.18
CA LEU A 146 -6.55 5.05 -10.81
C LEU A 146 -7.28 4.21 -9.75
N LYS A 147 -8.57 3.91 -9.98
CA LYS A 147 -9.36 3.02 -9.10
C LYS A 147 -8.82 1.60 -9.09
N ALA A 148 -8.46 1.06 -10.26
CA ALA A 148 -7.82 -0.24 -10.36
C ALA A 148 -6.49 -0.27 -9.58
N GLN A 149 -5.66 0.76 -9.73
CA GLN A 149 -4.42 0.89 -8.96
C GLN A 149 -4.66 0.96 -7.45
N ALA A 150 -5.67 1.71 -7.00
CA ALA A 150 -6.03 1.80 -5.58
C ALA A 150 -6.45 0.43 -5.01
N ILE A 151 -7.26 -0.34 -5.75
CA ILE A 151 -7.66 -1.69 -5.39
C ILE A 151 -6.44 -2.63 -5.30
N CYS A 152 -5.54 -2.59 -6.29
CA CYS A 152 -4.31 -3.38 -6.28
C CYS A 152 -3.41 -3.02 -5.09
N ALA A 153 -3.16 -1.73 -4.86
CA ALA A 153 -2.33 -1.25 -3.77
C ALA A 153 -2.89 -1.64 -2.40
N ARG A 154 -4.20 -1.51 -2.20
CA ARG A 154 -4.90 -1.94 -0.98
C ARG A 154 -4.77 -3.44 -0.76
N THR A 155 -5.00 -4.22 -1.81
CA THR A 155 -4.93 -5.69 -1.75
C THR A 155 -3.53 -6.14 -1.34
N TYR A 156 -2.48 -5.55 -1.93
CA TYR A 156 -1.09 -5.81 -1.55
C TYR A 156 -0.83 -5.45 -0.08
N ALA A 157 -1.19 -4.24 0.35
CA ALA A 157 -0.97 -3.78 1.71
C ALA A 157 -1.66 -4.68 2.76
N VAL A 158 -2.91 -5.07 2.52
CA VAL A 158 -3.64 -5.99 3.40
C VAL A 158 -2.98 -7.37 3.42
N ARG A 159 -2.53 -7.88 2.27
CA ARG A 159 -1.82 -9.15 2.19
C ARG A 159 -0.55 -9.14 3.05
N GLU A 160 0.22 -8.06 3.01
CA GLU A 160 1.42 -7.91 3.84
C GLU A 160 1.09 -7.85 5.34
N ILE A 161 0.05 -7.10 5.73
CA ILE A 161 -0.45 -7.06 7.12
C ILE A 161 -0.81 -8.46 7.63
N LEU A 162 -1.47 -9.27 6.80
CA LEU A 162 -1.90 -10.62 7.13
C LEU A 162 -0.74 -11.63 7.18
N ASN A 163 0.28 -11.46 6.33
CA ASN A 163 1.45 -12.35 6.28
C ASN A 163 2.45 -12.05 7.40
N LYS A 164 2.59 -10.78 7.80
CA LYS A 164 3.63 -10.31 8.74
C LYS A 164 3.11 -10.04 10.16
N LYS A 165 2.22 -10.90 10.66
CA LYS A 165 1.55 -10.73 11.98
C LYS A 165 2.50 -10.49 13.14
N ASN A 166 3.65 -11.18 13.14
CA ASN A 166 4.65 -11.11 14.22
C ASN A 166 5.84 -10.21 13.89
N ALA A 167 5.85 -9.54 12.73
CA ALA A 167 6.90 -8.60 12.38
C ALA A 167 6.66 -7.24 13.06
N LEU A 168 7.71 -6.43 13.15
CA LEU A 168 7.63 -5.06 13.70
C LEU A 168 6.91 -4.09 12.74
N TYR A 169 6.98 -4.34 11.44
CA TYR A 169 6.37 -3.54 10.38
C TYR A 169 5.76 -4.44 9.30
N ASP A 170 4.85 -3.89 8.50
CA ASP A 170 4.12 -4.59 7.45
C ASP A 170 4.78 -4.35 6.08
N VAL A 171 5.17 -3.12 5.77
CA VAL A 171 5.78 -2.73 4.47
C VAL A 171 6.98 -1.80 4.65
N GLU A 172 7.83 -1.69 3.64
CA GLU A 172 8.91 -0.69 3.57
C GLU A 172 8.48 0.48 2.68
N ALA A 173 8.92 1.70 2.98
CA ALA A 173 8.61 2.90 2.18
C ALA A 173 9.35 2.96 0.81
N THR A 174 10.02 1.89 0.41
CA THR A 174 10.85 1.79 -0.80
C THR A 174 10.20 0.87 -1.85
N THR A 175 10.84 0.74 -3.00
CA THR A 175 10.44 -0.19 -4.08
C THR A 175 10.48 -1.67 -3.66
N ASN A 176 11.03 -2.01 -2.49
CA ASN A 176 10.94 -3.37 -1.93
C ASN A 176 9.50 -3.75 -1.55
N SER A 177 8.63 -2.76 -1.32
CA SER A 177 7.21 -2.97 -1.10
C SER A 177 6.40 -2.07 -2.01
N GLN A 178 6.08 -0.86 -1.55
CA GLN A 178 5.40 0.17 -2.35
C GLN A 178 6.03 1.51 -2.02
N VAL A 179 6.16 2.36 -3.02
CA VAL A 179 6.69 3.71 -2.84
C VAL A 179 5.70 4.51 -2.01
N TYR A 180 6.14 4.88 -0.79
CA TYR A 180 5.36 5.71 0.13
C TYR A 180 5.97 7.10 0.22
N GLY A 181 5.48 8.01 -0.62
CA GLY A 181 6.04 9.36 -0.75
C GLY A 181 5.57 10.39 0.28
N GLY A 182 4.72 9.99 1.23
CA GLY A 182 4.14 10.89 2.24
C GLY A 182 3.10 11.87 1.67
N ILE A 183 2.69 12.82 2.52
CA ILE A 183 1.59 13.77 2.26
C ILE A 183 1.85 14.61 1.01
N GLU A 184 3.10 14.90 0.70
CA GLU A 184 3.48 15.75 -0.44
C GLU A 184 3.15 15.12 -1.81
N LYS A 185 2.89 13.81 -1.85
CA LYS A 185 2.46 13.12 -3.07
C LYS A 185 0.95 13.07 -3.25
N GLU A 186 0.16 13.40 -2.22
CA GLU A 186 -1.29 13.33 -2.30
C GLU A 186 -1.82 14.23 -3.43
N HIS A 187 -2.77 13.71 -4.22
CA HIS A 187 -3.39 14.44 -5.32
C HIS A 187 -4.91 14.25 -5.29
N PRO A 188 -5.74 15.29 -5.58
CA PRO A 188 -7.20 15.15 -5.53
C PRO A 188 -7.78 14.02 -6.41
N PHE A 189 -7.27 13.82 -7.63
CA PHE A 189 -7.73 12.73 -8.52
C PHE A 189 -7.44 11.32 -7.96
N THR A 190 -6.23 11.09 -7.45
CA THR A 190 -5.88 9.79 -6.85
C THR A 190 -6.56 9.59 -5.50
N THR A 191 -6.71 10.66 -4.72
CA THR A 191 -7.50 10.66 -3.47
C THR A 191 -8.92 10.24 -3.74
N LYS A 192 -9.56 10.80 -4.77
CA LYS A 192 -10.91 10.40 -5.19
C LYS A 192 -10.96 8.92 -5.57
N ALA A 193 -9.99 8.41 -6.32
CA ALA A 193 -9.94 7.00 -6.68
C ALA A 193 -9.80 6.07 -5.47
N VAL A 194 -8.98 6.44 -4.48
CA VAL A 194 -8.83 5.70 -3.21
C VAL A 194 -10.16 5.69 -2.45
N GLN A 195 -10.81 6.85 -2.32
CA GLN A 195 -12.08 7.02 -1.60
C GLN A 195 -13.24 6.27 -2.28
N ASP A 196 -13.37 6.39 -3.60
CA ASP A 196 -14.41 5.72 -4.39
C ASP A 196 -14.25 4.18 -4.36
N THR A 197 -13.09 3.67 -3.95
CA THR A 197 -12.80 2.22 -3.84
C THR A 197 -12.50 1.76 -2.41
N ALA A 198 -12.89 2.56 -1.40
CA ALA A 198 -12.62 2.24 -0.01
C ALA A 198 -13.15 0.83 0.35
N GLY A 199 -12.28 0.01 0.96
CA GLY A 199 -12.61 -1.37 1.33
C GLY A 199 -12.77 -2.37 0.18
N VAL A 200 -12.66 -1.94 -1.09
CA VAL A 200 -12.71 -2.82 -2.26
C VAL A 200 -11.33 -3.41 -2.54
N MET A 201 -11.27 -4.73 -2.70
CA MET A 201 -10.04 -5.50 -2.95
C MET A 201 -10.26 -6.59 -4.00
N ALA A 202 -9.14 -7.08 -4.56
CA ALA A 202 -9.11 -8.27 -5.41
C ALA A 202 -8.95 -9.51 -4.53
N VAL A 203 -9.92 -10.43 -4.61
CA VAL A 203 -10.07 -11.56 -3.69
C VAL A 203 -10.22 -12.86 -4.47
N PHE A 204 -9.61 -13.93 -3.99
CA PHE A 204 -9.75 -15.29 -4.51
C PHE A 204 -9.99 -16.23 -3.34
N GLU A 205 -11.02 -17.06 -3.41
CA GLU A 205 -11.41 -17.98 -2.32
C GLU A 205 -11.42 -17.26 -0.95
N GLU A 206 -12.10 -16.11 -0.88
CA GLU A 206 -12.24 -15.26 0.32
C GLU A 206 -10.95 -14.58 0.82
N ASN A 207 -9.80 -14.82 0.18
CA ASN A 207 -8.51 -14.27 0.58
C ASN A 207 -8.01 -13.19 -0.39
N PRO A 208 -7.45 -12.08 0.11
CA PRO A 208 -6.77 -11.10 -0.74
C PRO A 208 -5.64 -11.75 -1.53
N ILE A 209 -5.59 -11.46 -2.84
CA ILE A 209 -4.58 -12.02 -3.74
C ILE A 209 -3.20 -11.36 -3.51
N GLN A 210 -2.13 -11.97 -4.03
CA GLN A 210 -0.86 -11.27 -4.16
C GLN A 210 -0.89 -10.35 -5.40
N ALA A 211 -1.21 -9.07 -5.19
CA ALA A 211 -1.33 -8.08 -6.27
C ALA A 211 0.02 -7.43 -6.61
N PHE A 212 0.85 -8.11 -7.41
CA PHE A 212 2.04 -7.48 -7.98
C PHE A 212 1.65 -6.52 -9.12
N PHE A 213 2.32 -5.37 -9.19
CA PHE A 213 2.18 -4.42 -10.28
C PHE A 213 3.56 -3.90 -10.69
N HIS A 214 3.70 -3.44 -11.92
CA HIS A 214 4.96 -2.96 -12.49
C HIS A 214 4.68 -1.86 -13.52
N SER A 215 5.66 -0.97 -13.74
CA SER A 215 5.44 0.21 -14.59
C SER A 215 5.44 -0.06 -16.09
N ASN A 216 6.06 -1.17 -16.54
CA ASN A 216 6.11 -1.59 -17.94
C ASN A 216 6.31 -3.11 -17.99
N SER A 217 5.47 -3.81 -18.74
CA SER A 217 5.43 -5.27 -18.87
C SER A 217 6.21 -5.77 -20.08
N GLY A 218 6.45 -4.91 -21.08
CA GLY A 218 7.03 -5.30 -22.36
C GLY A 218 6.08 -6.10 -23.25
N GLY A 219 4.76 -5.88 -23.10
CA GLY A 219 3.70 -6.49 -23.90
C GLY A 219 2.99 -7.72 -23.30
N LYS A 220 3.49 -8.31 -22.21
CA LYS A 220 2.84 -9.40 -21.46
C LYS A 220 3.21 -9.31 -19.97
N THR A 221 2.26 -9.52 -19.06
CA THR A 221 2.62 -9.68 -17.64
C THR A 221 3.33 -11.02 -17.43
N GLU A 222 4.27 -11.11 -16.49
CA GLU A 222 4.99 -12.35 -16.19
C GLU A 222 4.38 -13.07 -14.97
N THR A 223 4.50 -14.40 -14.90
CA THR A 223 4.10 -15.13 -13.69
C THR A 223 5.14 -14.95 -12.57
N PRO A 224 4.73 -14.77 -11.30
CA PRO A 224 5.64 -14.61 -10.17
C PRO A 224 6.71 -15.70 -10.03
N GLU A 225 6.38 -16.95 -10.40
CA GLU A 225 7.31 -18.07 -10.40
C GLU A 225 8.53 -17.81 -11.30
N ASN A 226 8.31 -17.17 -12.45
CA ASN A 226 9.35 -16.86 -13.43
C ASN A 226 10.18 -15.64 -13.04
N VAL A 227 9.63 -14.71 -12.25
CA VAL A 227 10.34 -13.50 -11.80
C VAL A 227 11.19 -13.76 -10.57
N TRP A 228 10.67 -14.53 -9.60
CA TRP A 228 11.31 -14.68 -8.28
C TRP A 228 11.84 -16.08 -7.98
N GLY A 229 11.68 -17.04 -8.90
CA GLY A 229 12.24 -18.38 -8.83
C GLY A 229 11.67 -19.26 -7.71
N GLY A 230 11.10 -20.41 -8.07
CA GLY A 230 10.92 -21.55 -7.16
C GLY A 230 9.89 -21.40 -6.01
N LYS A 231 9.24 -20.26 -5.83
CA LYS A 231 8.06 -20.12 -4.95
C LYS A 231 6.78 -20.25 -5.77
N LYS A 232 5.99 -21.28 -5.51
CA LYS A 232 4.57 -21.29 -5.94
C LYS A 232 3.86 -20.19 -5.17
N PHE A 233 3.37 -19.17 -5.88
CA PHE A 233 2.50 -18.18 -5.27
C PHE A 233 1.09 -18.76 -5.32
N PRO A 234 0.46 -19.08 -4.18
CA PRO A 234 -0.78 -19.84 -4.22
C PRO A 234 -1.94 -19.06 -4.85
N ILE A 235 -1.87 -17.71 -4.88
CA ILE A 235 -2.96 -16.85 -5.34
C ILE A 235 -2.40 -15.56 -5.98
N PHE A 236 -2.41 -15.48 -7.32
CA PHE A 236 -2.02 -14.31 -8.11
C PHE A 236 -2.79 -14.30 -9.44
N LEU A 237 -2.77 -13.18 -10.17
CA LEU A 237 -3.34 -13.12 -11.51
C LEU A 237 -2.38 -13.79 -12.51
N PRO A 238 -2.82 -14.78 -13.30
CA PRO A 238 -1.97 -15.43 -14.29
C PRO A 238 -1.43 -14.42 -15.32
N SER A 239 -0.39 -14.81 -16.06
CA SER A 239 0.12 -14.01 -17.18
C SER A 239 -1.00 -13.69 -18.17
N LEU A 240 -1.28 -12.40 -18.38
CA LEU A 240 -2.25 -11.89 -19.33
C LEU A 240 -1.53 -11.04 -20.40
N PRO A 241 -1.95 -11.15 -21.68
CA PRO A 241 -1.54 -10.19 -22.70
C PRO A 241 -2.12 -8.81 -22.37
N ILE A 242 -1.28 -7.78 -22.35
CA ILE A 242 -1.71 -6.40 -22.15
C ILE A 242 -1.97 -5.78 -23.53
N LEU A 243 -3.23 -5.42 -23.80
CA LEU A 243 -3.64 -4.86 -25.09
C LEU A 243 -3.32 -3.37 -25.23
N ILE A 244 -3.03 -2.67 -24.12
CA ILE A 244 -2.66 -1.25 -24.10
C ILE A 244 -1.58 -1.03 -23.05
N GLU A 245 -0.38 -0.68 -23.49
CA GLU A 245 0.73 -0.30 -22.63
C GLU A 245 0.97 1.20 -22.81
N GLN A 246 0.82 2.00 -21.73
CA GLN A 246 1.17 3.42 -21.82
C GLN A 246 2.67 3.57 -21.62
N GLU A 247 3.39 3.84 -22.71
CA GLU A 247 4.79 4.21 -22.67
C GLU A 247 5.01 5.42 -21.75
N LYS A 248 5.96 5.32 -20.83
CA LYS A 248 6.54 6.50 -20.16
C LYS A 248 7.31 7.31 -21.21
N THR A 249 6.64 8.22 -21.92
CA THR A 249 7.31 9.12 -22.85
C THR A 249 8.12 10.16 -22.06
N PHE A 250 9.41 9.88 -21.82
CA PHE A 250 10.38 10.93 -21.57
C PHE A 250 10.59 11.70 -22.88
N ILE A 251 10.02 12.90 -22.94
CA ILE A 251 10.30 14.00 -23.87
C ILE A 251 10.31 13.61 -25.37
N GLY A 252 9.20 13.92 -26.05
CA GLY A 252 9.27 14.46 -27.41
C GLY A 252 8.70 13.61 -28.55
N LYS A 253 7.37 13.40 -28.58
CA LYS A 253 6.49 13.77 -29.72
C LYS A 253 5.06 13.26 -29.48
N LYS A 254 4.10 14.17 -29.70
CA LYS A 254 2.66 13.90 -29.79
C LYS A 254 2.37 12.79 -30.81
N GLN A 255 1.46 11.88 -30.47
CA GLN A 255 0.29 11.61 -31.31
C GLN A 255 -0.85 11.01 -30.49
N SER A 256 -2.06 11.51 -30.76
CA SER A 256 -3.29 11.12 -30.07
C SER A 256 -3.75 9.74 -30.54
N LEU A 257 -4.51 9.01 -29.73
CA LEU A 257 -5.67 8.29 -30.25
C LEU A 257 -6.75 8.05 -29.18
N LYS A 258 -7.96 8.08 -29.70
CA LYS A 258 -9.27 8.14 -29.05
C LYS A 258 -9.65 6.81 -28.42
N ILE A 259 -10.28 6.94 -27.24
CA ILE A 259 -11.20 6.05 -26.50
C ILE A 259 -10.95 4.54 -26.65
#